data_AF-A0A2E2IIY3-F1
#
_entry.id   AF-A0A2E2IIY3-F1
#
_cell.length_a   1.000
_cell.length_b   1.000
_cell.length_c   1.000
_cell.angle_alpha   90.00
_cell.angle_beta   90.00
_cell.angle_gamma   90.00
#
_symmetry.space_group_name_H-M   'P 1'
#
loop_
_entity.id
_entity.type
_entity.pdbx_description
1 polymer ?
#
loop_
_entity_poly.entity_id
_entity_poly.type
_entity_poly.pdbx_seq_one_letter_code
_entity_poly.pdbx_strand_id
1 'polypeptide(L)'
;MNHVKKYGIVLAFVWPQLGFAEEIDVTMHYVGPTEGQVWLGVQQGIEEANLQGGFLGQKYQLEVVEPEALETTDIETVLLLATDDEFTMKVAQTDKYAAVPIINLNSTSDKLREACLPNLFHVTPSEQMRADALAQWQEKNPDKPAKAQSWHQDFVKFAARQLNSRFEKNQGEEMSDDAWAGWAGTKMIADSVVQTMQYDAAFMLNHLKTDLVFDGQKGDNANFRENGQLRQILLLVDNDNKILAEAPLRGFKGGLDSLGKVTCK
;
A
#
# COMPACT_ATOMS: atom_id res chain seq x y z
N MET A 1 -50.96 -10.33 69.14
CA MET A 1 -49.88 -10.87 68.28
C MET A 1 -50.21 -10.52 66.83
N ASN A 2 -49.47 -9.61 66.20
CA ASN A 2 -49.45 -9.45 64.74
C ASN A 2 -48.09 -8.86 64.37
N HIS A 3 -47.23 -9.69 63.78
CA HIS A 3 -45.89 -9.33 63.31
C HIS A 3 -45.97 -8.83 61.87
N VAL A 4 -45.64 -7.57 61.63
CA VAL A 4 -45.42 -7.03 60.29
C VAL A 4 -43.93 -7.18 59.96
N LYS A 5 -43.59 -8.06 59.00
CA LYS A 5 -42.24 -8.16 58.43
C LYS A 5 -42.07 -7.10 57.34
N LYS A 6 -41.09 -6.21 57.51
CA LYS A 6 -40.62 -5.30 56.45
C LYS A 6 -39.67 -6.06 55.53
N TYR A 7 -40.02 -6.20 54.26
CA TYR A 7 -39.10 -6.62 53.21
C TYR A 7 -38.49 -5.35 52.58
N GLY A 8 -37.17 -5.16 52.75
CA GLY A 8 -36.41 -4.15 52.03
C GLY A 8 -36.00 -4.70 50.67
N ILE A 9 -36.49 -4.08 49.59
CA ILE A 9 -36.04 -4.37 48.23
C ILE A 9 -34.80 -3.51 47.97
N VAL A 10 -33.65 -4.15 47.79
CA VAL A 10 -32.43 -3.50 47.32
C VAL A 10 -32.46 -3.53 45.79
N LEU A 11 -32.73 -2.37 45.19
CA LEU A 11 -32.61 -2.15 43.75
C LEU A 11 -31.12 -1.96 43.41
N ALA A 12 -30.49 -3.00 42.87
CA ALA A 12 -29.18 -2.88 42.25
C ALA A 12 -29.34 -2.21 40.88
N PHE A 13 -29.01 -0.92 40.80
CA PHE A 13 -28.87 -0.21 39.53
C PHE A 13 -27.61 -0.74 38.83
N VAL A 14 -27.79 -1.63 37.85
CA VAL A 14 -26.76 -1.96 36.88
C VAL A 14 -26.73 -0.82 35.87
N TRP A 15 -25.84 0.15 36.07
CA TRP A 15 -25.53 1.14 35.05
C TRP A 15 -24.87 0.40 33.88
N PRO A 16 -25.41 0.47 32.66
CA PRO A 16 -24.67 -0.03 31.51
C PRO A 16 -23.45 0.89 31.35
N GLN A 17 -22.25 0.33 31.54
CA GLN A 17 -21.05 0.95 31.02
C GLN A 17 -21.19 0.92 29.50
N LEU A 18 -21.67 2.02 28.91
CA LEU A 18 -21.45 2.31 27.51
C LEU A 18 -19.95 2.58 27.36
N GLY A 19 -19.18 1.50 27.23
CA GLY A 19 -17.83 1.60 26.68
C GLY A 19 -18.00 2.04 25.24
N PHE A 20 -17.70 3.30 24.95
CA PHE A 20 -17.39 3.69 23.59
C PHE A 20 -16.20 2.83 23.16
N ALA A 21 -16.31 2.16 22.01
CA ALA A 21 -15.16 1.48 21.43
C ALA A 21 -14.03 2.51 21.32
N GLU A 22 -12.85 2.16 21.82
CA GLU A 22 -11.67 3.02 21.76
C GLU A 22 -11.37 3.29 20.29
N GLU A 23 -11.38 4.57 19.90
CA GLU A 23 -11.14 4.99 18.52
C GLU A 23 -9.67 4.71 18.18
N ILE A 24 -9.44 3.99 17.08
CA ILE A 24 -8.09 3.71 16.59
C ILE A 24 -7.72 4.86 15.65
N ASP A 25 -6.87 5.76 16.14
CA ASP A 25 -6.24 6.79 15.32
C ASP A 25 -4.96 6.24 14.68
N VAL A 26 -4.94 6.16 13.36
CA VAL A 26 -3.81 5.68 12.57
C VAL A 26 -3.17 6.86 11.84
N THR A 27 -1.94 7.20 12.23
CA THR A 27 -1.16 8.26 11.57
C THR A 27 -0.14 7.65 10.60
N MET A 28 -0.34 7.91 9.31
CA MET A 28 0.65 7.61 8.28
C MET A 28 1.49 8.86 8.00
N HIS A 29 2.81 8.72 7.90
CA HIS A 29 3.68 9.84 7.57
C HIS A 29 4.08 9.79 6.11
N TYR A 30 4.09 10.94 5.43
CA TYR A 30 4.46 11.06 4.03
C TYR A 30 5.60 12.07 3.84
N VAL A 31 6.64 11.68 3.11
CA VAL A 31 7.71 12.58 2.69
C VAL A 31 7.80 12.53 1.17
N GLY A 32 7.61 13.69 0.54
CA GLY A 32 7.61 13.84 -0.91
C GLY A 32 6.78 15.05 -1.35
N PRO A 33 6.66 15.29 -2.67
CA PRO A 33 5.84 16.37 -3.18
C PRO A 33 4.37 16.23 -2.77
N THR A 34 3.72 17.32 -2.40
CA THR A 34 2.27 17.39 -2.09
C THR A 34 1.45 17.82 -3.30
N GLU A 35 1.95 17.49 -4.48
CA GLU A 35 1.34 17.70 -5.78
C GLU A 35 1.67 16.53 -6.70
N GLY A 36 0.92 16.41 -7.79
CA GLY A 36 1.13 15.36 -8.78
C GLY A 36 0.56 13.99 -8.39
N GLN A 37 0.77 13.03 -9.27
CA GLN A 37 0.02 11.77 -9.28
C GLN A 37 0.25 10.90 -8.04
N VAL A 38 1.49 10.78 -7.53
CA VAL A 38 1.75 10.01 -6.29
C VAL A 38 0.92 10.56 -5.13
N TRP A 39 0.94 11.88 -4.94
CA TRP A 39 0.19 12.56 -3.89
C TRP A 39 -1.31 12.35 -4.03
N LEU A 40 -1.87 12.53 -5.23
CA LEU A 40 -3.29 12.27 -5.51
C LEU A 40 -3.68 10.81 -5.17
N GLY A 41 -2.78 9.86 -5.47
CA GLY A 41 -2.92 8.47 -5.08
C GLY A 41 -2.99 8.27 -3.57
N VAL A 42 -2.05 8.85 -2.83
CA VAL A 42 -2.02 8.79 -1.36
C VAL A 42 -3.30 9.38 -0.76
N GLN A 43 -3.75 10.53 -1.26
CA GLN A 43 -4.99 11.18 -0.85
C GLN A 43 -6.21 10.27 -1.09
N GLN A 44 -6.33 9.70 -2.29
CA GLN A 44 -7.40 8.74 -2.61
C GLN A 44 -7.39 7.55 -1.64
N GLY A 45 -6.20 7.05 -1.29
CA GLY A 45 -6.06 5.94 -0.34
C GLY A 45 -6.57 6.29 1.06
N ILE A 46 -6.27 7.49 1.57
CA ILE A 46 -6.73 7.97 2.88
C ILE A 46 -8.24 8.20 2.90
N GLU A 47 -8.80 8.78 1.84
CA GLU A 47 -10.25 8.95 1.70
C GLU A 47 -10.97 7.60 1.76
N GLU A 48 -10.50 6.61 0.99
CA GLU A 48 -11.08 5.27 0.98
C GLU A 48 -10.88 4.52 2.31
N ALA A 49 -9.71 4.69 2.95
CA ALA A 49 -9.43 4.12 4.26
C ALA A 49 -10.43 4.62 5.32
N ASN A 50 -10.71 5.93 5.35
CA ASN A 50 -11.68 6.52 6.28
C ASN A 50 -13.12 6.10 5.98
N LEU A 51 -13.49 5.95 4.71
CA LEU A 51 -14.82 5.44 4.33
C LEU A 51 -15.05 3.99 4.80
N GLN A 52 -14.01 3.16 4.77
CA GLN A 52 -14.09 1.76 5.20
C GLN A 52 -13.95 1.61 6.72
N GLY A 53 -12.95 2.26 7.31
CA GLY A 53 -12.59 2.15 8.73
C GLY A 53 -13.51 2.91 9.67
N GLY A 54 -14.22 3.95 9.19
CA GLY A 54 -15.11 4.74 10.04
C GLY A 54 -16.22 3.91 10.70
N PHE A 55 -16.68 2.84 10.04
CA PHE A 55 -17.66 1.91 10.62
C PHE A 55 -17.08 1.03 11.74
N LEU A 56 -15.75 0.90 11.81
CA LEU A 56 -15.01 0.11 12.79
C LEU A 56 -14.40 0.99 13.90
N GLY A 57 -14.70 2.29 13.93
CA GLY A 57 -14.07 3.23 14.87
C GLY A 57 -12.59 3.48 14.56
N GLN A 58 -12.19 3.35 13.29
CA GLN A 58 -10.83 3.61 12.85
C GLN A 58 -10.79 4.92 12.05
N LYS A 59 -9.83 5.77 12.37
CA LYS A 59 -9.61 7.06 11.72
C LYS A 59 -8.19 7.14 11.20
N TYR A 60 -8.06 7.45 9.92
CA TYR A 60 -6.78 7.50 9.21
C TYR A 60 -6.41 8.95 8.93
N GLN A 61 -5.19 9.32 9.30
CA GLN A 61 -4.64 10.65 9.11
C GLN A 61 -3.30 10.55 8.38
N LEU A 62 -2.99 11.58 7.61
CA LEU A 62 -1.74 11.69 6.86
C LEU A 62 -0.99 12.93 7.32
N GLU A 63 0.20 12.74 7.85
CA GLU A 63 1.10 13.82 8.23
C GLU A 63 2.19 13.98 7.17
N VAL A 64 2.21 15.14 6.51
CA VAL A 64 3.28 15.49 5.59
C VAL A 64 4.47 15.97 6.40
N VAL A 65 5.63 15.36 6.16
CA VAL A 65 6.87 15.64 6.87
C VAL A 65 7.90 16.14 5.88
N GLU A 66 8.46 17.32 6.13
CA GLU A 66 9.58 17.82 5.36
C GLU A 66 10.82 16.93 5.59
N PRO A 67 11.65 16.68 4.56
CA PRO A 67 12.82 15.81 4.67
C PRO A 67 13.72 16.12 5.88
N GLU A 68 13.91 17.40 6.22
CA GLU A 68 14.76 17.85 7.33
C GLU A 68 14.10 17.64 8.70
N ALA A 69 12.76 17.60 8.77
CA ALA A 69 12.02 17.41 10.01
C ALA A 69 11.87 15.92 10.38
N LEU A 70 12.12 15.02 9.43
CA LEU A 70 11.95 13.58 9.60
C LEU A 70 12.77 13.04 10.78
N GLU A 71 14.02 13.50 10.93
CA GLU A 71 14.94 13.05 12.00
C GLU A 71 14.37 13.31 13.42
N THR A 72 13.50 14.31 13.58
CA THR A 72 12.80 14.63 14.84
C THR A 72 11.38 14.09 14.94
N THR A 73 10.82 13.56 13.86
CA THR A 73 9.43 13.05 13.81
C THR A 73 9.38 11.61 14.31
N ASP A 74 8.44 11.29 15.20
CA ASP A 74 8.21 9.91 15.63
C ASP A 74 7.23 9.21 14.68
N ILE A 75 7.55 7.98 14.27
CA ILE A 75 6.76 7.27 13.25
C ILE A 75 6.12 6.04 13.88
N GLU A 76 4.83 6.17 14.22
CA GLU A 76 4.10 5.14 14.95
C GLU A 76 3.57 4.00 14.08
N THR A 77 3.33 4.21 12.79
CA THR A 77 2.72 3.20 11.89
C THR A 77 3.57 2.90 10.65
N VAL A 78 3.78 3.90 9.79
CA VAL A 78 4.40 3.71 8.48
C VAL A 78 4.98 5.02 7.97
N LEU A 79 6.05 4.92 7.18
CA LEU A 79 6.61 6.03 6.41
C LEU A 79 6.41 5.78 4.90
N LEU A 80 5.63 6.63 4.25
CA LEU A 80 5.41 6.65 2.81
C LEU A 80 6.40 7.61 2.15
N LEU A 81 7.25 7.13 1.24
CA LEU A 81 8.29 7.93 0.59
C LEU A 81 8.04 8.06 -0.91
N ALA A 82 8.01 9.30 -1.37
CA ALA A 82 8.03 9.69 -2.77
C ALA A 82 9.22 10.63 -3.03
N THR A 83 10.42 10.12 -2.79
CA THR A 83 11.70 10.87 -2.80
C THR A 83 12.68 10.24 -3.78
N ASP A 84 13.89 10.82 -3.92
CA ASP A 84 14.96 10.18 -4.69
C ASP A 84 15.54 8.93 -4.00
N ASP A 85 16.32 8.16 -4.75
CA ASP A 85 16.94 6.92 -4.29
C ASP A 85 17.91 7.13 -3.12
N GLU A 86 18.65 8.24 -3.11
CA GLU A 86 19.69 8.51 -2.11
C GLU A 86 19.04 8.80 -0.75
N PHE A 87 18.01 9.65 -0.74
CA PHE A 87 17.24 9.93 0.45
C PHE A 87 16.52 8.68 0.96
N THR A 88 15.86 7.93 0.07
CA THR A 88 15.17 6.68 0.41
C THR A 88 16.12 5.69 1.06
N MET A 89 17.32 5.51 0.48
CA MET A 89 18.35 4.63 1.03
C MET A 89 18.83 5.10 2.40
N LYS A 90 19.13 6.40 2.54
CA LYS A 90 19.59 6.99 3.81
C LYS A 90 18.59 6.74 4.93
N VAL A 91 17.30 7.03 4.68
CA VAL A 91 16.24 6.85 5.68
C VAL A 91 16.11 5.37 6.06
N ALA A 92 16.05 4.47 5.07
CA ALA A 92 15.91 3.04 5.34
C ALA A 92 17.08 2.43 6.11
N GLN A 93 18.30 2.96 5.96
CA GLN A 93 19.48 2.53 6.70
C GLN A 93 19.62 3.15 8.10
N THR A 94 18.78 4.12 8.46
CA THR A 94 18.90 4.82 9.74
C THR A 94 18.30 3.97 10.87
N ASP A 95 19.08 3.70 11.92
CA ASP A 95 18.68 2.82 13.05
C ASP A 95 17.34 3.22 13.70
N LYS A 96 17.04 4.52 13.74
CA LYS A 96 15.76 5.04 14.26
C LYS A 96 14.54 4.41 13.55
N TYR A 97 14.65 4.11 12.26
CA TYR A 97 13.57 3.56 11.44
C TYR A 97 13.69 2.05 11.20
N ALA A 98 14.60 1.35 11.89
CA ALA A 98 14.82 -0.08 11.68
C ALA A 98 13.56 -0.94 11.93
N ALA A 99 12.67 -0.47 12.81
CA ALA A 99 11.38 -1.11 13.11
C ALA A 99 10.18 -0.49 12.37
N VAL A 100 10.41 0.50 11.49
CA VAL A 100 9.37 1.23 10.78
C VAL A 100 9.26 0.74 9.35
N PRO A 101 8.09 0.30 8.86
CA PRO A 101 7.93 -0.01 7.46
C PRO A 101 8.02 1.27 6.62
N ILE A 102 8.91 1.26 5.64
CA ILE A 102 9.13 2.34 4.70
C ILE A 102 8.64 1.88 3.33
N ILE A 103 7.66 2.60 2.78
CA ILE A 103 7.03 2.27 1.50
C ILE A 103 7.53 3.24 0.43
N ASN A 104 8.35 2.75 -0.49
CA ASN A 104 8.76 3.48 -1.69
C ASN A 104 7.59 3.49 -2.70
N LEU A 105 7.13 4.71 -3.04
CA LEU A 105 5.98 4.98 -3.89
C LEU A 105 6.34 5.42 -5.32
N ASN A 106 7.60 5.76 -5.63
CA ASN A 106 7.98 6.36 -6.91
C ASN A 106 9.21 5.71 -7.57
N SER A 107 10.19 5.26 -6.79
CA SER A 107 11.48 4.82 -7.34
C SER A 107 11.44 3.40 -7.92
N THR A 108 11.79 3.28 -9.19
CA THR A 108 11.94 2.02 -9.93
C THR A 108 13.32 1.38 -9.80
N SER A 109 14.21 1.99 -9.00
CA SER A 109 15.62 1.62 -8.89
C SER A 109 15.84 0.18 -8.44
N ASP A 110 16.55 -0.62 -9.26
CA ASP A 110 16.97 -1.96 -8.86
C ASP A 110 17.96 -1.89 -7.67
N LYS A 111 18.75 -0.82 -7.54
CA LYS A 111 19.71 -0.65 -6.44
C LYS A 111 19.06 -0.65 -5.07
N LEU A 112 17.87 -0.03 -4.94
CA LEU A 112 17.13 -0.03 -3.67
C LEU A 112 16.70 -1.45 -3.27
N ARG A 113 16.29 -2.27 -4.25
CA ARG A 113 15.88 -3.66 -4.04
C ARG A 113 17.08 -4.56 -3.76
N GLU A 114 18.19 -4.33 -4.44
CA GLU A 114 19.45 -5.05 -4.24
C GLU A 114 20.08 -4.77 -2.87
N ALA A 115 19.84 -3.59 -2.29
CA ALA A 115 20.26 -3.29 -0.93
C ALA A 115 19.57 -4.20 0.13
N CYS A 116 18.43 -4.80 -0.22
CA CYS A 116 17.72 -5.78 0.61
C CYS A 116 17.50 -5.30 2.05
N LEU A 117 17.09 -4.03 2.19
CA LEU A 117 16.85 -3.47 3.51
C LEU A 117 15.57 -4.06 4.09
N PRO A 118 15.60 -4.61 5.31
CA PRO A 118 14.49 -5.38 5.85
C PRO A 118 13.26 -4.51 6.12
N ASN A 119 13.37 -3.19 6.15
CA ASN A 119 12.28 -2.26 6.42
C ASN A 119 11.80 -1.50 5.17
N LEU A 120 12.39 -1.77 3.99
CA LEU A 120 12.07 -1.06 2.75
C LEU A 120 11.21 -1.93 1.82
N PHE A 121 10.05 -1.41 1.45
CA PHE A 121 9.07 -2.06 0.58
C PHE A 121 8.82 -1.22 -0.67
N HIS A 122 8.69 -1.85 -1.82
CA HIS A 122 8.60 -1.19 -3.12
C HIS A 122 7.27 -1.50 -3.79
N VAL A 123 6.40 -0.49 -3.88
CA VAL A 123 5.10 -0.63 -4.55
C VAL A 123 5.26 -0.54 -6.05
N THR A 124 6.11 0.36 -6.54
CA THR A 124 6.41 0.48 -7.97
C THR A 124 7.17 -0.74 -8.49
N PRO A 125 7.04 -1.08 -9.77
CA PRO A 125 7.84 -2.14 -10.36
C PRO A 125 9.27 -1.68 -10.64
N SER A 126 10.23 -2.56 -10.37
CA SER A 126 11.63 -2.31 -10.66
C SER A 126 11.91 -2.22 -12.17
N GLU A 127 13.04 -1.61 -12.53
CA GLU A 127 13.55 -1.62 -13.90
C GLU A 127 13.70 -3.06 -14.43
N GLN A 128 14.30 -3.97 -13.66
CA GLN A 128 14.35 -5.40 -14.00
C GLN A 128 12.96 -6.02 -14.19
N MET A 129 11.98 -5.70 -13.34
CA MET A 129 10.62 -6.24 -13.46
C MET A 129 9.95 -5.81 -14.77
N ARG A 130 10.11 -4.53 -15.15
CA ARG A 130 9.63 -4.00 -16.43
C ARG A 130 10.37 -4.65 -17.60
N ALA A 131 11.70 -4.82 -17.49
CA ALA A 131 12.52 -5.46 -18.50
C ALA A 131 12.11 -6.92 -18.75
N ASP A 132 11.84 -7.68 -17.69
CA ASP A 132 11.38 -9.08 -17.81
C ASP A 132 10.00 -9.15 -18.49
N ALA A 133 9.06 -8.28 -18.12
CA ALA A 133 7.75 -8.22 -18.78
C ALA A 133 7.87 -7.91 -20.28
N LEU A 134 8.76 -6.97 -20.65
CA LEU A 134 9.03 -6.63 -22.05
C LEU A 134 9.73 -7.76 -22.79
N ALA A 135 10.68 -8.46 -22.16
CA ALA A 135 11.35 -9.61 -22.75
C ALA A 135 10.35 -10.74 -23.04
N GLN A 136 9.45 -11.03 -22.10
CA GLN A 136 8.36 -11.99 -22.32
C GLN A 136 7.48 -11.59 -23.51
N TRP A 137 7.14 -10.31 -23.63
CA TRP A 137 6.35 -9.78 -24.75
C TRP A 137 7.06 -9.92 -26.08
N GLN A 138 8.33 -9.53 -26.15
CA GLN A 138 9.15 -9.56 -27.36
C GLN A 138 9.40 -11.00 -27.84
N GLU A 139 9.57 -11.96 -26.93
CA GLU A 139 9.68 -13.38 -27.31
C GLU A 139 8.45 -13.87 -28.09
N LYS A 140 7.25 -13.42 -27.70
CA LYS A 140 5.99 -13.81 -28.34
C LYS A 140 5.57 -12.89 -29.49
N ASN A 141 6.02 -11.65 -29.49
CA ASN A 141 5.64 -10.61 -30.44
C ASN A 141 6.86 -9.75 -30.84
N PRO A 142 7.84 -10.30 -31.59
CA PRO A 142 9.12 -9.62 -31.85
C PRO A 142 9.00 -8.24 -32.50
N ASP A 143 7.99 -8.05 -33.36
CA ASP A 143 7.80 -6.82 -34.15
C ASP A 143 6.78 -5.84 -33.54
N LYS A 144 6.30 -6.09 -32.32
CA LYS A 144 5.30 -5.24 -31.67
C LYS A 144 5.92 -4.49 -30.49
N PRO A 145 6.19 -3.18 -30.59
CA PRO A 145 6.69 -2.42 -29.46
C PRO A 145 5.64 -2.37 -28.35
N ALA A 146 6.12 -2.41 -27.10
CA ALA A 146 5.29 -2.24 -25.92
C ALA A 146 6.09 -1.51 -24.83
N LYS A 147 5.36 -0.92 -23.89
CA LYS A 147 5.86 -0.41 -22.61
C LYS A 147 5.24 -1.25 -21.49
N ALA A 148 6.00 -1.49 -20.44
CA ALA A 148 5.52 -2.15 -19.24
C ALA A 148 5.26 -1.12 -18.14
N GLN A 149 4.05 -1.17 -17.59
CA GLN A 149 3.59 -0.26 -16.56
C GLN A 149 2.75 -1.00 -15.52
N SER A 150 2.64 -0.44 -14.33
CA SER A 150 1.91 -1.05 -13.22
C SER A 150 0.39 -0.81 -13.31
N TRP A 151 -0.06 0.28 -13.91
CA TRP A 151 -1.46 0.66 -13.98
C TRP A 151 -1.79 1.35 -15.31
N HIS A 152 -3.07 1.41 -15.63
CA HIS A 152 -3.59 2.13 -16.79
C HIS A 152 -5.05 2.51 -16.52
N GLN A 153 -5.43 3.72 -16.90
CA GLN A 153 -6.78 4.26 -16.70
C GLN A 153 -7.87 3.44 -17.41
N ASP A 154 -7.54 2.75 -18.51
CA ASP A 154 -8.47 1.87 -19.21
C ASP A 154 -8.48 0.42 -18.69
N PHE A 155 -7.74 0.12 -17.62
CA PHE A 155 -7.76 -1.22 -17.03
C PHE A 155 -9.09 -1.44 -16.28
N VAL A 156 -9.81 -2.51 -16.65
CA VAL A 156 -11.20 -2.72 -16.17
C VAL A 156 -11.42 -4.02 -15.41
N LYS A 157 -10.42 -4.91 -15.36
CA LYS A 157 -10.53 -6.20 -14.66
C LYS A 157 -10.39 -6.00 -13.15
N PHE A 158 -10.82 -6.99 -12.36
CA PHE A 158 -10.52 -7.05 -10.91
C PHE A 158 -10.90 -5.80 -10.12
N ALA A 159 -12.05 -5.22 -10.43
CA ALA A 159 -12.53 -3.95 -9.87
C ALA A 159 -11.73 -2.68 -10.24
N ALA A 160 -10.68 -2.77 -11.08
CA ALA A 160 -9.90 -1.62 -11.52
C ALA A 160 -10.75 -0.51 -12.16
N ARG A 161 -11.82 -0.87 -12.90
CA ARG A 161 -12.77 0.11 -13.44
C ARG A 161 -13.38 0.98 -12.33
N GLN A 162 -13.73 0.36 -11.20
CA GLN A 162 -14.33 1.06 -10.08
C GLN A 162 -13.32 1.98 -9.39
N LEU A 163 -12.05 1.58 -9.24
CA LEU A 163 -11.03 2.48 -8.74
C LEU A 163 -10.77 3.64 -9.69
N ASN A 164 -10.60 3.38 -10.99
CA ASN A 164 -10.41 4.45 -11.97
C ASN A 164 -11.56 5.44 -11.95
N SER A 165 -12.81 4.96 -11.90
CA SER A 165 -13.98 5.83 -11.81
C SER A 165 -14.04 6.64 -10.51
N ARG A 166 -13.63 6.08 -9.37
CA ARG A 166 -13.58 6.81 -8.09
C ARG A 166 -12.46 7.84 -8.07
N PHE A 167 -11.27 7.45 -8.55
CA PHE A 167 -10.11 8.33 -8.63
C PHE A 167 -10.39 9.52 -9.54
N GLU A 168 -10.89 9.30 -10.76
CA GLU A 168 -11.24 10.39 -11.68
C GLU A 168 -12.30 11.32 -11.09
N LYS A 169 -13.31 10.75 -10.42
CA LYS A 169 -14.36 11.54 -9.77
C LYS A 169 -13.82 12.42 -8.62
N ASN A 170 -12.93 11.88 -7.80
CA ASN A 170 -12.46 12.56 -6.59
C ASN A 170 -11.29 13.52 -6.88
N GLN A 171 -10.37 13.10 -7.75
CA GLN A 171 -9.12 13.80 -8.02
C GLN A 171 -9.17 14.63 -9.32
N GLY A 172 -10.14 14.38 -10.20
CA GLY A 172 -10.29 15.11 -11.47
C GLY A 172 -9.26 14.76 -12.54
N GLU A 173 -8.45 13.71 -12.33
CA GLU A 173 -7.42 13.23 -13.25
C GLU A 173 -7.57 11.71 -13.48
N GLU A 174 -7.03 11.22 -14.59
CA GLU A 174 -6.91 9.79 -14.84
C GLU A 174 -5.84 9.19 -13.92
N MET A 175 -6.09 7.97 -13.42
CA MET A 175 -5.12 7.30 -12.53
C MET A 175 -3.93 6.77 -13.33
N SER A 176 -2.73 7.27 -13.03
CA SER A 176 -1.46 6.78 -13.58
C SER A 176 -0.84 5.66 -12.74
N ASP A 177 0.33 5.16 -13.19
CA ASP A 177 1.22 4.29 -12.40
C ASP A 177 1.50 4.85 -11.00
N ASP A 178 1.87 6.13 -10.96
CA ASP A 178 2.32 6.81 -9.76
C ASP A 178 1.17 7.02 -8.78
N ALA A 179 -0.02 7.37 -9.29
CA ALA A 179 -1.23 7.45 -8.48
C ALA A 179 -1.66 6.09 -7.94
N TRP A 180 -1.58 5.03 -8.76
CA TRP A 180 -1.86 3.70 -8.25
C TRP A 180 -0.86 3.29 -7.16
N ALA A 181 0.43 3.63 -7.31
CA ALA A 181 1.43 3.33 -6.30
C ALA A 181 1.16 4.06 -4.97
N GLY A 182 0.81 5.35 -5.03
CA GLY A 182 0.39 6.13 -3.86
C GLY A 182 -0.85 5.53 -3.19
N TRP A 183 -1.89 5.21 -3.97
CA TRP A 183 -3.12 4.60 -3.45
C TRP A 183 -2.85 3.23 -2.83
N ALA A 184 -2.09 2.38 -3.50
CA ALA A 184 -1.77 1.03 -3.04
C ALA A 184 -0.94 1.06 -1.76
N GLY A 185 0.09 1.91 -1.69
CA GLY A 185 0.94 2.09 -0.50
C GLY A 185 0.14 2.49 0.74
N THR A 186 -0.84 3.38 0.58
CA THR A 186 -1.74 3.78 1.66
C THR A 186 -2.75 2.69 2.00
N LYS A 187 -3.44 2.13 0.99
CA LYS A 187 -4.53 1.19 1.19
C LYS A 187 -4.09 -0.12 1.78
N MET A 188 -2.90 -0.62 1.46
CA MET A 188 -2.39 -1.86 2.06
C MET A 188 -2.21 -1.72 3.58
N ILE A 189 -1.80 -0.55 4.06
CA ILE A 189 -1.69 -0.28 5.50
C ILE A 189 -3.07 -0.22 6.13
N ALA A 190 -3.99 0.54 5.54
CA ALA A 190 -5.36 0.63 6.04
C ALA A 190 -6.07 -0.73 6.06
N ASP A 191 -5.95 -1.53 5.00
CA ASP A 191 -6.54 -2.87 4.96
C ASP A 191 -5.90 -3.81 5.99
N SER A 192 -4.59 -3.67 6.26
CA SER A 192 -3.91 -4.42 7.32
C SER A 192 -4.45 -4.05 8.70
N VAL A 193 -4.66 -2.75 8.98
CA VAL A 193 -5.28 -2.29 10.23
C VAL A 193 -6.72 -2.78 10.36
N VAL A 194 -7.52 -2.71 9.29
CA VAL A 194 -8.89 -3.25 9.28
C VAL A 194 -8.92 -4.74 9.63
N GLN A 195 -7.98 -5.53 9.13
CA GLN A 195 -7.93 -6.98 9.35
C GLN A 195 -7.40 -7.36 10.74
N THR A 196 -6.45 -6.58 11.28
CA THR A 196 -5.67 -6.98 12.46
C THR A 196 -6.02 -6.19 13.72
N MET A 197 -6.64 -5.01 13.58
CA MET A 197 -6.83 -4.03 14.66
C MET A 197 -5.51 -3.60 15.32
N GLN A 198 -4.39 -3.72 14.61
CA GLN A 198 -3.07 -3.29 15.04
C GLN A 198 -2.53 -2.28 14.04
N TYR A 199 -1.75 -1.31 14.50
CA TYR A 199 -1.23 -0.23 13.67
C TYR A 199 0.19 0.20 14.05
N ASP A 200 0.80 -0.39 15.09
CA ASP A 200 2.15 -0.02 15.49
C ASP A 200 3.18 -0.44 14.43
N ALA A 201 4.25 0.34 14.32
CA ALA A 201 5.22 0.21 13.25
C ALA A 201 5.91 -1.17 13.25
N ALA A 202 6.25 -1.70 14.43
CA ALA A 202 6.91 -2.99 14.54
C ALA A 202 5.99 -4.14 14.09
N PHE A 203 4.72 -4.10 14.49
CA PHE A 203 3.71 -5.03 14.00
C PHE A 203 3.50 -4.89 12.49
N MET A 204 3.30 -3.68 11.99
CA MET A 204 3.09 -3.42 10.56
C MET A 204 4.27 -3.91 9.73
N LEU A 205 5.51 -3.65 10.16
CA LEU A 205 6.72 -4.15 9.51
C LEU A 205 6.72 -5.68 9.42
N ASN A 206 6.38 -6.38 10.50
CA ASN A 206 6.32 -7.83 10.48
C ASN A 206 5.19 -8.32 9.57
N HIS A 207 3.99 -7.75 9.71
CA HIS A 207 2.81 -8.13 8.93
C HIS A 207 3.04 -7.99 7.43
N LEU A 208 3.65 -6.87 6.98
CA LEU A 208 3.96 -6.65 5.56
C LEU A 208 4.94 -7.69 5.00
N LYS A 209 5.84 -8.23 5.83
CA LYS A 209 6.79 -9.28 5.43
C LYS A 209 6.16 -10.65 5.32
N THR A 210 5.28 -11.00 6.25
CA THR A 210 4.89 -12.40 6.48
C THR A 210 3.47 -12.70 6.03
N ASP A 211 2.54 -11.76 6.22
CA ASP A 211 1.11 -12.07 6.22
C ASP A 211 0.30 -11.20 5.26
N LEU A 212 0.92 -10.20 4.61
CA LEU A 212 0.22 -9.31 3.70
C LEU A 212 -0.51 -10.07 2.59
N VAL A 213 -1.80 -9.76 2.46
CA VAL A 213 -2.66 -10.15 1.35
C VAL A 213 -3.38 -8.90 0.86
N PHE A 214 -2.90 -8.32 -0.25
CA PHE A 214 -3.45 -7.09 -0.80
C PHE A 214 -3.98 -7.30 -2.23
N ASP A 215 -5.26 -7.04 -2.48
CA ASP A 215 -5.86 -7.26 -3.81
C ASP A 215 -5.30 -6.31 -4.88
N GLY A 216 -4.96 -5.08 -4.50
CA GLY A 216 -4.43 -4.05 -5.40
C GLY A 216 -5.29 -3.71 -6.61
N GLN A 217 -6.52 -4.26 -6.68
CA GLN A 217 -7.41 -4.24 -7.84
C GLN A 217 -6.75 -4.76 -9.11
N LYS A 218 -5.93 -5.80 -8.94
CA LYS A 218 -5.14 -6.45 -9.99
C LYS A 218 -5.37 -7.96 -10.10
N GLY A 219 -6.25 -8.52 -9.27
CA GLY A 219 -6.76 -9.88 -9.38
C GLY A 219 -5.99 -10.93 -8.59
N ASP A 220 -4.66 -10.87 -8.66
CA ASP A 220 -3.80 -11.68 -7.79
C ASP A 220 -3.51 -10.93 -6.48
N ASN A 221 -3.57 -11.65 -5.37
CA ASN A 221 -3.17 -11.11 -4.07
C ASN A 221 -1.68 -10.77 -4.08
N ALA A 222 -1.38 -9.49 -3.98
CA ALA A 222 -0.04 -8.95 -3.88
C ALA A 222 0.50 -9.11 -2.46
N ASN A 223 1.78 -9.48 -2.39
CA ASN A 223 2.59 -9.54 -1.19
C ASN A 223 4.04 -9.16 -1.54
N PHE A 224 4.89 -8.95 -0.54
CA PHE A 224 6.27 -8.55 -0.77
C PHE A 224 7.23 -9.74 -0.91
N ARG A 225 8.21 -9.60 -1.80
CA ARG A 225 9.34 -10.52 -1.92
C ARG A 225 10.37 -10.26 -0.83
N GLU A 226 11.37 -11.13 -0.72
CA GLU A 226 12.49 -10.98 0.24
C GLU A 226 13.20 -9.62 0.09
N ASN A 227 13.36 -9.15 -1.16
CA ASN A 227 13.97 -7.86 -1.49
C ASN A 227 13.01 -6.66 -1.39
N GLY A 228 11.86 -6.83 -0.74
CA GLY A 228 10.86 -5.77 -0.58
C GLY A 228 10.06 -5.44 -1.83
N GLN A 229 10.29 -6.07 -2.99
CA GLN A 229 9.49 -5.81 -4.20
C GLN A 229 8.08 -6.39 -4.07
N LEU A 230 7.04 -5.59 -4.35
CA LEU A 230 5.67 -6.08 -4.45
C LEU A 230 5.53 -7.06 -5.62
N ARG A 231 4.98 -8.26 -5.37
CA ARG A 231 4.53 -9.19 -6.43
C ARG A 231 3.27 -8.62 -7.07
N GLN A 232 3.34 -8.34 -8.36
CA GLN A 232 2.21 -7.78 -9.12
C GLN A 232 2.33 -8.11 -10.60
N ILE A 233 1.19 -8.11 -11.29
CA ILE A 233 1.15 -8.08 -12.75
C ILE A 233 1.63 -6.72 -13.28
N LEU A 234 2.12 -6.71 -14.52
CA LEU A 234 2.36 -5.50 -15.30
C LEU A 234 1.49 -5.47 -16.56
N LEU A 235 1.00 -4.29 -16.91
CA LEU A 235 0.28 -4.06 -18.14
C LEU A 235 1.28 -3.74 -19.25
N LEU A 236 1.14 -4.44 -20.37
CA LEU A 236 1.88 -4.17 -21.60
C LEU A 236 1.01 -3.26 -22.48
N VAL A 237 1.55 -2.10 -22.85
CA VAL A 237 0.81 -1.05 -23.56
C VAL A 237 1.54 -0.65 -24.83
N ASP A 238 0.82 -0.50 -25.95
CA ASP A 238 1.40 -0.10 -27.22
C ASP A 238 1.63 1.43 -27.33
N ASN A 239 2.11 1.86 -28.49
CA ASN A 239 2.33 3.28 -28.77
C ASN A 239 1.03 4.09 -28.95
N ASP A 240 -0.12 3.42 -29.16
CA ASP A 240 -1.44 4.04 -29.24
C ASP A 240 -2.11 4.12 -27.85
N ASN A 241 -1.37 3.83 -26.77
CA ASN A 241 -1.87 3.78 -25.40
C ASN A 241 -2.95 2.68 -25.18
N LYS A 242 -2.91 1.59 -25.93
CA LYS A 242 -3.83 0.46 -25.75
C LYS A 242 -3.18 -0.65 -24.96
N ILE A 243 -3.93 -1.18 -24.00
CA ILE A 243 -3.51 -2.37 -23.24
C ILE A 243 -3.50 -3.58 -24.19
N LEU A 244 -2.32 -4.16 -24.36
CA LEU A 244 -2.05 -5.32 -25.20
C LEU A 244 -2.23 -6.64 -24.43
N ALA A 245 -1.69 -6.70 -23.21
CA ALA A 245 -1.68 -7.89 -22.38
C ALA A 245 -1.31 -7.59 -20.92
N GLU A 246 -1.49 -8.59 -20.06
CA GLU A 246 -0.97 -8.62 -18.69
C GLU A 246 0.24 -9.57 -18.65
N ALA A 247 1.38 -9.08 -18.16
CA ALA A 247 2.53 -9.88 -17.79
C ALA A 247 2.40 -10.29 -16.31
N PRO A 248 2.76 -11.52 -15.91
CA PRO A 248 3.41 -12.58 -16.69
C PRO A 248 2.55 -13.13 -17.83
N LEU A 249 3.13 -13.29 -19.02
CA LEU A 249 2.40 -13.81 -20.16
C LEU A 249 2.13 -15.31 -19.99
N ARG A 250 0.95 -15.76 -20.44
CA ARG A 250 0.58 -17.19 -20.41
C ARG A 250 1.68 -18.04 -21.06
N GLY A 251 2.25 -18.99 -20.31
CA GLY A 251 3.28 -19.92 -20.79
C GLY A 251 4.67 -19.69 -20.20
N PHE A 252 4.91 -18.54 -19.55
CA PHE A 252 6.11 -18.34 -18.73
C PHE A 252 5.93 -19.04 -17.37
N LYS A 253 6.95 -19.76 -16.94
CA LYS A 253 6.96 -20.47 -15.64
C LYS A 253 7.30 -19.49 -14.53
N GLY A 254 6.77 -19.73 -13.32
CA GLY A 254 7.07 -18.93 -12.13
C GLY A 254 5.98 -17.93 -11.74
N GLY A 255 4.94 -17.73 -12.55
CA GLY A 255 3.88 -16.78 -12.23
C GLY A 255 4.45 -15.38 -12.00
N LEU A 256 3.97 -14.67 -10.98
CA LEU A 256 4.49 -13.33 -10.64
C LEU A 256 6.00 -13.32 -10.37
N ASP A 257 6.59 -14.43 -9.93
CA ASP A 257 8.03 -14.57 -9.69
C ASP A 257 8.86 -14.75 -10.98
N SER A 258 8.22 -14.70 -12.15
CA SER A 258 8.90 -14.56 -13.45
C SER A 258 9.24 -13.12 -13.83
N LEU A 259 8.85 -12.14 -12.99
CA LEU A 259 9.09 -10.70 -13.22
C LEU A 259 9.93 -10.10 -12.08
N GLY A 260 11.15 -9.68 -12.41
CA GLY A 260 12.10 -9.08 -11.49
C GLY A 260 12.85 -10.12 -10.66
N LYS A 261 13.81 -9.65 -9.87
CA LYS A 261 14.54 -10.51 -8.91
C LYS A 261 13.62 -10.95 -7.78
N VAL A 262 13.72 -12.22 -7.42
CA VAL A 262 12.91 -12.85 -6.36
C VAL A 262 13.58 -12.85 -4.99
N THR A 263 14.91 -12.87 -4.98
CA THR A 263 15.76 -12.91 -3.80
C THR A 263 16.63 -11.66 -3.72
N CYS A 264 17.23 -11.46 -2.56
CA CYS A 264 18.23 -10.42 -2.35
C CYS A 264 19.62 -10.73 -2.91
N LYS A 265 19.84 -11.98 -3.35
CA LYS A 265 21.07 -12.47 -3.95
C LYS A 265 20.91 -12.60 -5.46
#